data_AF-A0A8H4XQR4-F1
#
_entry.id   AF-A0A8H4XQR4-F1
#
_cell.length_a   1.000
_cell.length_b   1.000
_cell.length_c   1.000
_cell.angle_alpha   90.00
_cell.angle_beta   90.00
_cell.angle_gamma   90.00
#
_symmetry.space_group_name_H-M   'P 1'
#
loop_
_entity.id
_entity.type
_entity.pdbx_description
1 polymer ?
#
loop_
_entity_poly.entity_id
_entity_poly.type
_entity_poly.pdbx_seq_one_letter_code
_entity_poly.pdbx_strand_id
1 'polypeptide(L)'
;MQTERYLRAESSRNPAIQVGLTALVTNTADQARTAYSLLQNAQRQTVSSPPVYGARIVATVLGNPGIFKQWSQDLVTMSSRIRAMRRKLYDELVRLETPGDWLHIINQTGMFGYTGINATQIQRLEGLKYDSLAEYDD
;
A
#
# COMPACT_ATOMS: atom_id res chain seq x y z
N MET A 1 -20.27 20.71 -11.94
CA MET A 1 -18.81 20.48 -11.98
C MET A 1 -18.33 20.31 -10.54
N GLN A 2 -18.27 19.07 -10.04
CA GLN A 2 -17.83 18.77 -8.68
C GLN A 2 -16.81 17.63 -8.74
N THR A 3 -15.62 17.93 -8.24
CA THR A 3 -14.45 17.06 -8.21
C THR A 3 -14.61 16.05 -7.08
N GLU A 4 -14.96 14.81 -7.39
CA GLU A 4 -14.94 13.72 -6.42
C GLU A 4 -13.50 13.27 -6.18
N ARG A 5 -12.93 13.61 -5.01
CA ARG A 5 -11.72 12.96 -4.50
C ARG A 5 -12.13 11.90 -3.47
N TYR A 6 -12.26 10.66 -3.93
CA TYR A 6 -12.38 9.49 -3.06
C TYR A 6 -11.00 9.14 -2.49
N LEU A 7 -10.86 9.23 -1.16
CA LEU A 7 -9.72 8.67 -0.44
C LEU A 7 -10.21 7.43 0.30
N ARG A 8 -9.74 6.25 -0.12
CA ARG A 8 -9.96 4.96 0.57
C ARG A 8 -8.62 4.53 1.15
N ALA A 9 -8.54 4.46 2.48
CA ALA A 9 -7.40 3.85 3.18
C ALA A 9 -7.83 2.47 3.67
N GLU A 10 -7.05 1.43 3.36
CA GLU A 10 -7.27 0.06 3.84
C GLU A 10 -6.03 -0.46 4.55
N SER A 11 -6.22 -1.13 5.67
CA SER A 11 -5.15 -1.77 6.42
C SER A 11 -5.55 -3.19 6.85
N SER A 12 -4.75 -4.17 6.40
CA SER A 12 -4.52 -5.51 6.96
C SER A 12 -5.44 -6.70 6.59
N ARG A 13 -4.81 -7.89 6.55
CA ARG A 13 -5.40 -9.23 6.32
C ARG A 13 -6.06 -9.84 7.57
N ASN A 14 -6.09 -9.13 8.70
CA ASN A 14 -6.79 -9.55 9.92
C ASN A 14 -8.06 -8.70 10.12
N PRO A 15 -9.26 -9.30 10.06
CA PRO A 15 -10.53 -8.56 10.11
C PRO A 15 -10.73 -7.80 11.42
N ALA A 16 -10.08 -8.20 12.51
CA ALA A 16 -10.20 -7.52 13.81
C ALA A 16 -9.50 -6.14 13.86
N ILE A 17 -8.52 -5.89 12.99
CA ILE A 17 -7.74 -4.64 12.94
C ILE A 17 -8.01 -3.82 11.67
N GLN A 18 -9.04 -4.19 10.90
CA GLN A 18 -9.41 -3.47 9.68
C GLN A 18 -9.90 -2.07 10.02
N VAL A 19 -9.33 -1.08 9.35
CA VAL A 19 -9.68 0.33 9.51
C VAL A 19 -9.58 1.05 8.18
N GLY A 20 -10.54 1.94 7.92
CA GLY A 20 -10.60 2.79 6.75
C GLY A 20 -11.53 3.97 6.98
N LEU A 21 -11.39 5.01 6.16
CA LEU A 21 -12.20 6.22 6.20
C LEU A 21 -12.67 6.53 4.78
N THR A 22 -13.95 6.86 4.64
CA THR A 22 -14.53 7.48 3.45
C THR A 22 -14.92 8.90 3.80
N ALA A 23 -14.40 9.89 3.08
CA ALA A 23 -14.71 11.29 3.28
C ALA A 23 -15.29 11.88 1.99
N LEU A 24 -16.31 12.73 2.11
CA LEU A 24 -16.90 13.50 1.02
C LEU A 24 -16.82 14.99 1.37
N VAL A 25 -16.39 15.81 0.42
CA VAL A 25 -16.31 17.26 0.56
C VAL A 25 -17.46 17.91 -0.21
N THR A 26 -18.24 18.75 0.46
CA THR A 26 -19.39 19.46 -0.12
C THR A 26 -19.20 20.97 -0.04
N ASN A 27 -19.93 21.71 -0.89
CA ASN A 27 -19.81 23.17 -0.94
C ASN A 27 -20.58 23.86 0.18
N THR A 28 -21.60 23.21 0.75
CA THR A 28 -22.43 23.75 1.83
C THR A 28 -22.62 22.74 2.96
N ALA A 29 -22.95 23.25 4.15
CA ALA A 29 -23.26 22.43 5.33
C ALA A 29 -24.54 21.60 5.15
N ASP A 30 -25.54 22.10 4.41
CA ASP A 30 -26.75 21.34 4.09
C ASP A 30 -26.44 20.11 3.24
N GLN A 31 -25.61 20.29 2.20
CA GLN A 31 -25.16 19.18 1.36
C GLN A 31 -24.35 18.15 2.18
N ALA A 32 -23.51 18.62 3.12
CA ALA A 32 -22.75 17.74 4.00
C ALA A 32 -23.67 16.89 4.87
N ARG A 33 -24.72 17.49 5.45
CA ARG A 33 -25.71 16.78 6.27
C ARG A 33 -26.44 15.71 5.47
N THR A 34 -26.94 16.06 4.28
CA THR A 34 -27.63 15.10 3.40
C THR A 34 -26.69 13.95 3.00
N ALA A 35 -25.47 14.25 2.59
CA ALA A 35 -24.49 13.23 2.21
C ALA A 35 -24.11 12.32 3.39
N TYR A 36 -23.97 12.89 4.59
CA TYR A 36 -23.70 12.12 5.79
C TYR A 36 -24.81 11.10 6.08
N SER A 37 -26.08 11.50 5.99
CA SER A 37 -27.21 10.57 6.16
C SER A 37 -27.21 9.45 5.11
N LEU A 38 -26.88 9.76 3.85
CA LEU A 38 -26.76 8.75 2.79
C LEU A 38 -25.61 7.77 3.06
N LEU A 39 -24.44 8.27 3.49
CA LEU A 39 -23.29 7.44 3.84
C LEU A 39 -23.59 6.53 5.03
N GLN A 40 -24.32 7.01 6.05
CA GLN A 40 -24.75 6.17 7.18
C GLN A 40 -25.68 5.03 6.73
N ASN A 41 -26.61 5.31 5.81
CA ASN A 41 -27.49 4.28 5.25
C ASN A 41 -26.68 3.24 4.45
N ALA A 42 -25.76 3.68 3.59
CA ALA A 42 -24.88 2.79 2.83
C ALA A 42 -23.97 1.96 3.73
N GLN A 43 -23.45 2.54 4.81
CA GLN A 43 -22.65 1.82 5.80
C GLN A 43 -23.47 0.71 6.47
N ARG A 44 -24.72 0.98 6.89
CA ARG A 44 -25.58 -0.03 7.51
C ARG A 44 -25.93 -1.20 6.58
N GLN A 45 -25.96 -0.95 5.27
CA GLN A 45 -26.19 -2.00 4.26
C GLN A 45 -24.96 -2.89 4.04
N THR A 46 -23.76 -2.40 4.33
CA THR A 46 -22.50 -3.15 4.12
C THR A 46 -21.99 -3.81 5.40
N VAL A 47 -22.08 -3.10 6.53
CA VAL A 47 -21.63 -3.57 7.84
C VAL A 47 -22.59 -3.08 8.91
N SER A 48 -23.04 -3.96 9.80
CA SER A 48 -23.97 -3.59 10.88
C SER A 48 -23.34 -2.63 11.88
N SER A 49 -22.11 -2.93 12.32
CA SER A 49 -21.33 -2.09 13.22
C SER A 49 -19.87 -2.05 12.78
N PRO A 50 -19.26 -0.85 12.61
CA PRO A 50 -17.89 -0.75 12.17
C PRO A 50 -16.91 -1.25 13.26
N PRO A 51 -15.79 -1.89 12.87
CA PRO A 51 -14.79 -2.38 13.82
C PRO A 51 -14.12 -1.22 14.57
N VAL A 52 -14.33 -1.17 15.89
CA VAL A 52 -13.85 -0.07 16.75
C VAL A 52 -12.37 -0.20 17.09
N TYR A 53 -11.85 -1.42 17.16
CA TYR A 53 -10.50 -1.69 17.67
C TYR A 53 -9.41 -1.04 16.79
N GLY A 54 -9.45 -1.26 15.47
CA GLY A 54 -8.53 -0.62 14.53
C GLY A 54 -8.62 0.92 14.56
N ALA A 55 -9.83 1.47 14.66
CA ALA A 55 -10.04 2.91 14.77
C ALA A 55 -9.41 3.51 16.04
N ARG A 56 -9.47 2.81 17.18
CA ARG A 56 -8.81 3.24 18.44
C ARG A 56 -7.29 3.26 18.32
N ILE A 57 -6.70 2.28 17.64
CA ILE A 57 -5.26 2.26 17.39
C ILE A 57 -4.86 3.48 16.56
N VAL A 58 -5.56 3.72 15.44
CA VAL A 58 -5.28 4.88 14.58
C VAL A 58 -5.47 6.19 15.34
N ALA A 59 -6.55 6.33 16.12
CA ALA A 59 -6.78 7.51 16.96
C ALA A 59 -5.65 7.73 17.98
N THR A 60 -5.12 6.67 18.57
CA THR A 60 -3.99 6.74 19.52
C THR A 60 -2.71 7.18 18.83
N VAL A 61 -2.40 6.61 17.66
CA VAL A 61 -1.21 6.95 16.87
C VAL A 61 -1.27 8.40 16.38
N LEU A 62 -2.41 8.84 15.85
CA LEU A 62 -2.57 10.19 15.30
C LEU A 62 -2.77 11.27 16.39
N GLY A 63 -3.35 10.91 17.55
CA GLY A 63 -3.64 11.85 18.64
C GLY A 63 -2.47 12.10 19.59
N ASN A 64 -1.44 11.24 19.60
CA ASN A 64 -0.26 11.40 20.45
C ASN A 64 0.93 11.90 19.60
N PRO A 65 1.44 13.13 19.82
CA PRO A 65 2.54 13.69 19.03
C PRO A 65 3.82 12.85 19.03
N GLY A 66 4.14 12.19 20.14
CA GLY A 66 5.32 11.33 20.25
C GLY A 66 5.20 10.07 19.38
N ILE A 67 4.06 9.37 19.49
CA ILE A 67 3.78 8.17 18.70
C ILE A 67 3.64 8.53 17.21
N PHE A 68 2.96 9.63 16.89
CA PHE A 68 2.82 10.11 15.52
C PHE A 68 4.17 10.39 14.86
N LYS A 69 5.10 11.01 15.61
CA LYS A 69 6.45 11.27 15.12
C LYS A 69 7.21 9.97 14.85
N GLN A 70 7.16 9.01 15.77
CA GLN A 70 7.78 7.70 15.58
C GLN A 70 7.20 6.98 14.35
N TRP A 71 5.87 6.88 14.27
CA TRP A 71 5.18 6.27 13.13
C TRP A 71 5.57 6.94 11.80
N SER A 72 5.66 8.27 11.76
CA SER A 72 6.09 9.01 10.57
C SER A 72 7.54 8.70 10.19
N GLN A 73 8.44 8.56 11.18
CA GLN A 73 9.83 8.17 10.95
C GLN A 73 9.95 6.74 10.44
N ASP A 74 9.12 5.82 10.95
CA ASP A 74 9.07 4.44 10.49
C ASP A 74 8.65 4.35 9.03
N LEU A 75 7.64 5.15 8.61
CA LEU A 75 7.22 5.26 7.20
C LEU A 75 8.35 5.74 6.29
N VAL A 76 9.12 6.75 6.72
CA VAL A 76 10.29 7.24 5.98
C VAL A 76 11.35 6.15 5.89
N THR A 77 11.64 5.44 6.97
CA THR A 77 12.63 4.37 7.02
C THR A 77 12.27 3.23 6.07
N MET A 78 11.02 2.75 6.15
CA MET A 78 10.53 1.66 5.30
C MET A 78 10.52 2.05 3.82
N SER A 79 10.00 3.23 3.48
CA SER A 79 9.96 3.70 2.09
C SER A 79 11.36 3.96 1.51
N SER A 80 12.28 4.48 2.33
CA SER A 80 13.68 4.67 1.94
C SER A 80 14.39 3.34 1.66
N ARG A 81 14.13 2.30 2.46
CA ARG A 81 14.66 0.96 2.21
C ARG A 81 14.20 0.38 0.88
N ILE A 82 12.92 0.55 0.53
CA ILE A 82 12.36 0.09 -0.76
C ILE A 82 13.04 0.83 -1.92
N ARG A 83 13.20 2.16 -1.81
CA ARG A 83 13.91 2.96 -2.83
C ARG A 83 15.37 2.54 -3.00
N ALA A 84 16.07 2.28 -1.89
CA ALA A 84 17.45 1.81 -1.92
C ALA A 84 17.58 0.45 -2.61
N MET A 85 16.68 -0.50 -2.33
CA MET A 85 16.68 -1.80 -2.99
C MET A 85 16.38 -1.72 -4.49
N ARG A 86 15.46 -0.84 -4.91
CA ARG A 86 15.18 -0.59 -6.33
C ARG A 86 16.40 -0.03 -7.05
N ARG A 87 17.11 0.90 -6.42
CA ARG A 87 18.35 1.45 -6.97
C ARG A 87 19.42 0.37 -7.12
N LYS A 88 19.66 -0.42 -6.07
CA LYS A 88 20.61 -1.55 -6.14
C LYS A 88 20.28 -2.52 -7.27
N LEU A 89 19.00 -2.88 -7.43
CA LEU A 89 18.58 -3.77 -8.51
C LEU A 89 18.87 -3.15 -9.89
N TYR A 90 18.54 -1.87 -10.08
CA TYR A 90 18.85 -1.16 -11.32
C TYR A 90 20.35 -1.10 -11.60
N ASP A 91 21.15 -0.72 -10.59
CA ASP A 91 22.60 -0.61 -10.71
C ASP A 91 23.23 -1.96 -11.11
N GLU A 92 22.77 -3.08 -10.53
CA GLU A 92 23.23 -4.42 -10.91
C GLU A 92 22.81 -4.82 -12.32
N LEU A 93 21.57 -4.50 -12.74
CA LEU A 93 21.11 -4.80 -14.11
C LEU A 93 21.91 -4.04 -15.16
N VAL A 94 22.25 -2.78 -14.89
CA VAL A 94 23.12 -1.95 -15.73
C VAL A 94 24.54 -2.50 -15.73
N ARG A 95 25.09 -2.86 -14.56
CA ARG A 95 26.45 -3.43 -14.43
C ARG A 95 26.60 -4.76 -15.19
N LEU A 96 25.54 -5.57 -15.23
CA LEU A 96 25.48 -6.83 -15.97
C LEU A 96 25.13 -6.65 -17.45
N GLU A 97 24.99 -5.40 -17.93
CA GLU A 97 24.61 -5.07 -19.31
C GLU A 97 23.33 -5.78 -19.76
N THR A 98 22.37 -5.92 -18.83
CA THR A 98 21.14 -6.67 -19.08
C THR A 98 20.32 -5.99 -20.18
N PRO A 99 19.94 -6.69 -21.27
CA PRO A 99 19.22 -6.07 -22.37
C PRO A 99 17.90 -5.42 -21.94
N GLY A 100 17.62 -4.23 -22.46
CA GLY A 100 16.39 -3.45 -22.19
C GLY A 100 16.62 -2.18 -21.38
N ASP A 101 15.60 -1.33 -21.31
CA ASP A 101 15.58 -0.17 -20.41
C ASP A 101 15.03 -0.60 -19.04
N TRP A 102 15.77 -0.29 -17.98
CA TRP A 102 15.45 -0.64 -16.59
C TRP A 102 15.10 0.57 -15.73
N LEU A 103 15.02 1.78 -16.32
CA LEU A 103 14.77 3.03 -15.59
C LEU A 103 13.41 3.03 -14.87
N HIS A 104 12.44 2.24 -15.36
CA HIS A 104 11.13 2.08 -14.72
C HIS A 104 11.24 1.50 -13.29
N ILE A 105 12.27 0.71 -12.96
CA ILE A 105 12.45 0.12 -11.63
C ILE A 105 12.63 1.22 -10.57
N ILE A 106 13.38 2.26 -10.88
CA ILE A 106 13.68 3.37 -9.94
C ILE A 106 12.63 4.48 -9.96
N ASN A 107 11.89 4.63 -11.07
CA ASN A 107 10.87 5.68 -11.23
C ASN A 107 9.53 5.33 -10.55
N GLN A 108 9.27 4.04 -10.33
CA GLN A 108 8.06 3.59 -9.67
C GLN A 108 8.10 3.85 -8.16
N THR A 109 6.93 4.12 -7.56
CA THR A 109 6.76 4.33 -6.12
C THR A 109 5.81 3.30 -5.52
N GLY A 110 5.98 2.99 -4.24
CA GLY A 110 5.15 2.03 -3.51
C GLY A 110 5.87 0.72 -3.25
N MET A 111 5.17 -0.22 -2.61
CA MET A 111 5.74 -1.52 -2.25
C MET A 111 5.97 -2.38 -3.49
N PHE A 112 4.98 -2.44 -4.37
CA PHE A 112 5.02 -3.23 -5.59
C PHE A 112 5.62 -2.45 -6.74
N GLY A 113 6.33 -3.17 -7.61
CA GLY A 113 6.86 -2.62 -8.84
C GLY A 113 6.62 -3.58 -9.99
N TYR A 114 6.29 -3.03 -11.15
CA TYR A 114 6.21 -3.78 -12.38
C TYR A 114 7.63 -3.97 -12.93
N THR A 115 8.10 -5.20 -12.99
CA THR A 115 9.47 -5.55 -13.41
C THR A 115 9.65 -5.51 -14.93
N GLY A 116 8.57 -5.63 -15.71
CA GLY A 116 8.64 -5.63 -17.18
C GLY A 116 9.04 -6.96 -17.81
N ILE A 117 9.23 -8.01 -17.00
CA ILE A 117 9.54 -9.36 -17.47
C ILE A 117 8.27 -10.09 -17.93
N ASN A 118 8.40 -10.96 -18.92
CA ASN A 118 7.28 -11.73 -19.47
C ASN A 118 7.01 -13.03 -18.68
N ALA A 119 5.88 -13.68 -18.97
CA ALA A 119 5.45 -14.90 -18.27
C ALA A 119 6.50 -16.03 -18.34
N THR A 120 7.17 -16.21 -19.46
CA THR A 120 8.22 -17.24 -19.62
C THR A 120 9.44 -16.94 -18.73
N GLN A 121 9.82 -15.67 -18.62
CA GLN A 121 10.90 -15.23 -17.72
C GLN A 121 10.51 -15.41 -16.24
N ILE A 122 9.25 -15.13 -15.88
CA ILE A 122 8.72 -15.40 -14.53
C ILE A 122 8.81 -16.89 -14.21
N GLN A 123 8.31 -17.75 -15.11
CA GLN A 123 8.35 -19.21 -14.93
C GLN A 123 9.79 -19.71 -14.75
N ARG A 124 10.75 -19.16 -15.50
CA ARG A 124 12.17 -19.50 -15.33
C ARG A 124 12.69 -19.10 -13.94
N LEU A 125 12.34 -17.91 -13.45
CA LEU A 125 12.74 -17.47 -12.10
C LEU A 125 12.10 -18.31 -11.00
N GLU A 126 10.85 -18.77 -11.19
CA GLU A 126 10.17 -19.67 -10.27
C GLU A 126 10.78 -21.08 -10.29
N GLY A 127 11.12 -21.60 -11.47
CA GLY A 127 11.76 -22.91 -11.64
C GLY A 127 13.15 -22.99 -11.00
N LEU A 128 13.97 -21.94 -11.17
CA LEU A 128 15.29 -21.83 -10.52
C LEU A 128 15.23 -21.98 -8.99
N LYS A 129 14.09 -21.62 -8.38
CA LYS A 129 13.88 -21.74 -6.94
C LYS A 129 13.78 -23.20 -6.47
N TYR A 130 13.32 -24.11 -7.33
CA TYR A 130 13.22 -25.54 -7.01
C TYR A 130 14.53 -26.29 -7.29
N ASP A 131 15.28 -25.91 -8.33
CA ASP A 131 16.58 -26.53 -8.64
C ASP A 131 17.63 -26.21 -7.56
N SER A 132 17.65 -24.99 -7.02
CA SER A 132 18.61 -24.59 -5.96
C SER A 132 18.37 -25.24 -4.59
N LEU A 133 17.22 -25.88 -4.36
CA LEU A 133 16.92 -26.63 -3.14
C LEU A 133 17.25 -28.13 -3.28
N ALA A 134 17.40 -28.63 -4.51
CA ALA A 134 17.79 -30.01 -4.77
C ALA A 134 19.29 -30.27 -4.56
N GLU A 135 20.12 -29.22 -4.55
CA GLU A 135 21.57 -29.31 -4.28
C GLU A 135 21.94 -29.37 -2.78
N TYR A 136 20.96 -29.29 -1.86
CA TYR A 136 21.19 -29.31 -0.40
C TYR A 136 20.71 -30.59 0.31
N ASP A 137 20.22 -31.59 -0.43
CA ASP A 137 19.65 -32.84 0.10
C ASP A 137 20.52 -34.09 -0.14
N ASP A 138 21.81 -33.93 -0.46
CA ASP A 138 22.83 -35.02 -0.51
C ASP A 138 23.88 -34.91 0.61
#